data_AF-G8C2R7-F1
#
_entry.id   AF-G8C2R7-F1
#
_cell.length_a   1.000
_cell.length_b   1.000
_cell.length_c   1.000
_cell.angle_alpha   90.00
_cell.angle_beta   90.00
_cell.angle_gamma   90.00
#
_symmetry.space_group_name_H-M   'P 1'
#
loop_
_entity.id
_entity.type
_entity.pdbx_description
1 polymer ?
#
loop_
_entity_poly.entity_id
_entity_poly.type
_entity_poly.pdbx_seq_one_letter_code
_entity_poly.pdbx_strand_id
1 'polypeptide(L)'
;MLLRGLIGATSIAGISATVAVPVTLSLSRSSEVLKSDKVGENSHTRGGANNHAARVSVTLCNEPSPGEGASISFGAPSQSEICWTSEISDSIRDKEVLINNLLSLSWSNVQSWASTNIVSQQSYCKDTSSEDPELWPNNTGDRKCDGVEYIGLEDTKEGIWVKKVRTEVSICASQCWELSDSKTSNSRYLPQWAKESEESWKQLQFHTKQNISPLN
;
A
#
# COMPACT_ATOMS: atom_id res chain seq x y z
N MET A 1 18.82 -25.46 -68.47
CA MET A 1 18.50 -24.05 -68.13
C MET A 1 17.00 -23.84 -68.32
N LEU A 2 16.28 -23.84 -67.20
CA LEU A 2 14.84 -23.67 -66.96
C LEU A 2 14.82 -22.94 -65.60
N LEU A 3 13.99 -21.97 -65.23
CA LEU A 3 12.82 -21.30 -65.77
C LEU A 3 12.55 -20.11 -64.80
N ARG A 4 11.97 -19.00 -65.29
CA ARG A 4 11.00 -18.05 -64.65
C ARG A 4 11.00 -17.93 -63.10
N GLY A 5 11.03 -16.77 -62.46
CA GLY A 5 10.35 -15.49 -62.76
C GLY A 5 9.51 -15.08 -61.52
N LEU A 6 9.40 -13.77 -61.28
CA LEU A 6 8.26 -13.00 -60.72
C LEU A 6 8.67 -11.87 -59.77
N ILE A 7 8.16 -10.70 -60.15
CA ILE A 7 8.11 -9.43 -59.43
C ILE A 7 7.05 -9.55 -58.32
N GLY A 8 7.33 -8.96 -57.16
CA GLY A 8 6.33 -8.73 -56.11
C GLY A 8 6.70 -7.51 -55.28
N ALA A 9 6.06 -6.38 -55.57
CA ALA A 9 6.07 -5.18 -54.74
C ALA A 9 4.68 -5.04 -54.10
N THR A 10 4.62 -4.80 -52.78
CA THR A 10 3.55 -4.02 -52.15
C THR A 10 3.98 -3.58 -50.75
N SER A 11 3.98 -2.27 -50.55
CA SER A 11 4.13 -1.55 -49.28
C SER A 11 2.92 -1.77 -48.36
N ILE A 12 3.13 -1.72 -47.04
CA ILE A 12 2.08 -1.32 -46.10
C ILE A 12 2.67 -0.30 -45.12
N ALA A 13 2.21 0.95 -45.23
CA ALA A 13 2.43 2.00 -44.25
C ALA A 13 1.49 1.76 -43.06
N GLY A 14 2.05 1.47 -41.89
CA GLY A 14 1.32 1.38 -40.64
C GLY A 14 1.08 2.78 -40.07
N ILE A 15 -0.15 3.28 -40.22
CA ILE A 15 -0.66 4.46 -39.51
C ILE A 15 -1.02 4.00 -38.10
N SER A 16 -0.20 4.34 -37.11
CA SER A 16 -0.55 4.15 -35.70
C SER A 16 -1.54 5.22 -35.28
N ALA A 17 -2.82 4.85 -35.14
CA ALA A 17 -3.83 5.69 -34.53
C ALA A 17 -3.58 5.78 -33.02
N THR A 18 -3.23 6.98 -32.53
CA THR A 18 -3.24 7.30 -31.10
C THR A 18 -4.69 7.45 -30.64
N VAL A 19 -5.14 6.59 -29.74
CA VAL A 19 -6.43 6.73 -29.08
C VAL A 19 -6.23 7.64 -27.88
N ALA A 20 -6.64 8.90 -27.98
CA ALA A 20 -6.70 9.81 -26.84
C ALA A 20 -7.86 9.37 -25.93
N VAL A 21 -7.55 8.95 -24.72
CA VAL A 21 -8.55 8.71 -23.68
C VAL A 21 -8.90 10.07 -23.05
N PRO A 22 -10.14 10.57 -23.16
CA PRO A 22 -10.52 11.78 -22.45
C PRO A 22 -10.62 11.48 -20.96
N VAL A 23 -9.79 12.15 -20.16
CA VAL A 23 -10.02 12.26 -18.72
C VAL A 23 -11.15 13.27 -18.53
N THR A 24 -12.38 12.77 -18.34
CA THR A 24 -13.51 13.61 -17.95
C THR A 24 -13.30 14.04 -16.50
N LEU A 25 -12.72 15.23 -16.30
CA LEU A 25 -12.80 15.96 -15.04
C LEU A 25 -14.24 16.48 -14.89
N SER A 26 -15.09 15.73 -14.23
CA SER A 26 -16.40 16.22 -13.80
C SER A 26 -16.23 17.25 -12.69
N LEU A 27 -16.10 18.53 -13.09
CA LEU A 27 -16.36 19.69 -12.24
C LEU A 27 -17.84 19.67 -11.84
N SER A 28 -18.15 19.12 -10.67
CA SER A 28 -19.44 19.34 -10.03
C SER A 28 -19.38 20.63 -9.24
N ARG A 29 -19.74 21.73 -9.89
CA ARG A 29 -19.99 23.03 -9.26
C ARG A 29 -21.45 23.38 -9.49
N SER A 30 -22.30 23.13 -8.50
CA SER A 30 -23.60 23.81 -8.35
C SER A 30 -24.07 23.64 -6.91
N SER A 31 -24.07 24.76 -6.19
CA SER A 31 -24.92 24.96 -5.02
C SER A 31 -26.40 24.90 -5.46
N GLU A 32 -27.26 24.27 -4.65
CA GLU A 32 -28.53 24.82 -4.13
C GLU A 32 -29.49 23.71 -3.64
N VAL A 33 -29.71 23.72 -2.32
CA VAL A 33 -30.97 23.53 -1.56
C VAL A 33 -32.21 23.01 -2.33
N LEU A 34 -32.79 21.87 -1.92
CA LEU A 34 -34.20 21.70 -1.46
C LEU A 34 -34.71 20.23 -1.44
N LYS A 35 -35.18 19.81 -0.26
CA LYS A 35 -36.34 18.95 0.12
C LYS A 35 -36.84 17.77 -0.76
N SER A 36 -36.85 16.60 -0.07
CA SER A 36 -37.97 15.66 0.18
C SER A 36 -38.72 14.89 -0.93
N ASP A 37 -38.94 13.61 -0.58
CA ASP A 37 -40.04 12.69 -0.93
C ASP A 37 -39.99 11.78 -2.18
N LYS A 38 -39.76 10.49 -1.85
CA LYS A 38 -40.56 9.29 -2.18
C LYS A 38 -40.77 8.77 -3.62
N VAL A 39 -40.34 7.50 -3.77
CA VAL A 39 -41.01 6.31 -4.38
C VAL A 39 -40.67 5.93 -5.83
N GLY A 40 -40.23 4.65 -5.96
CA GLY A 40 -40.37 3.74 -7.10
C GLY A 40 -39.32 3.91 -8.21
N GLU A 41 -38.75 2.91 -8.87
CA GLU A 41 -38.95 1.46 -8.89
C GLU A 41 -37.78 0.87 -9.73
N ASN A 42 -37.40 -0.37 -9.45
CA ASN A 42 -36.65 -1.30 -10.33
C ASN A 42 -35.21 -0.95 -10.76
N SER A 43 -34.27 -1.33 -9.91
CA SER A 43 -32.97 -1.84 -10.37
C SER A 43 -32.71 -3.17 -9.68
N HIS A 44 -32.64 -4.25 -10.47
CA HIS A 44 -32.07 -5.52 -10.06
C HIS A 44 -30.58 -5.31 -9.78
N THR A 45 -30.25 -4.87 -8.58
CA THR A 45 -28.89 -4.86 -8.06
C THR A 45 -28.47 -6.29 -7.81
N ARG A 46 -27.79 -6.85 -8.81
CA ARG A 46 -26.99 -8.06 -8.68
C ARG A 46 -26.03 -7.82 -7.52
N GLY A 47 -26.22 -8.58 -6.44
CA GLY A 47 -25.48 -8.43 -5.19
C GLY A 47 -23.98 -8.51 -5.39
N GLY A 48 -23.34 -7.35 -5.47
CA GLY A 48 -21.94 -7.18 -5.13
C GLY A 48 -21.90 -6.78 -3.66
N ALA A 49 -21.68 -7.75 -2.79
CA ALA A 49 -21.26 -7.48 -1.42
C ALA A 49 -19.87 -6.81 -1.50
N ASN A 50 -19.84 -5.51 -1.81
CA ASN A 50 -18.71 -4.68 -1.45
C ASN A 50 -18.75 -4.64 0.07
N ASN A 51 -17.93 -5.49 0.68
CA ASN A 51 -17.55 -5.40 2.08
C ASN A 51 -16.86 -4.06 2.31
N HIS A 52 -17.64 -2.97 2.35
CA HIS A 52 -17.24 -1.71 2.94
C HIS A 52 -17.20 -1.91 4.45
N ALA A 53 -16.22 -2.68 4.92
CA ALA A 53 -15.76 -2.51 6.29
C ALA A 53 -15.39 -1.03 6.43
N ALA A 54 -15.95 -0.36 7.44
CA ALA A 54 -15.65 1.05 7.69
C ALA A 54 -14.13 1.21 7.79
N ARG A 55 -13.57 2.04 6.92
CA ARG A 55 -12.12 2.22 6.82
C ARG A 55 -11.64 2.96 8.08
N VAL A 56 -10.64 2.40 8.76
CA VAL A 56 -10.06 3.00 9.97
C VAL A 56 -9.29 4.26 9.60
N SER A 57 -9.57 5.37 10.27
CA SER A 57 -8.80 6.60 10.16
C SER A 57 -7.49 6.46 10.94
N VAL A 58 -6.37 6.70 10.29
CA VAL A 58 -5.02 6.58 10.86
C VAL A 58 -4.31 7.91 10.70
N THR A 59 -3.76 8.45 11.80
CA THR A 59 -2.95 9.67 11.78
C THR A 59 -1.65 9.50 12.58
N LEU A 60 -0.68 10.37 12.37
CA LEU A 60 0.39 10.53 13.34
C LEU A 60 -0.18 11.08 14.67
N CYS A 61 0.37 10.62 15.79
CA CYS A 61 0.04 11.09 17.13
C CYS A 61 0.58 12.51 17.38
N ASN A 62 -0.19 13.37 18.06
CA ASN A 62 0.15 14.78 18.30
C ASN A 62 0.87 14.94 19.64
N GLU A 63 2.17 14.61 19.66
CA GLU A 63 2.98 14.48 20.88
C GLU A 63 2.42 13.44 21.88
N PRO A 64 3.21 12.89 22.81
CA PRO A 64 2.69 12.00 23.86
C PRO A 64 1.85 12.83 24.85
N SER A 65 0.71 13.30 24.39
CA SER A 65 -0.23 14.05 25.20
C SER A 65 -1.02 13.07 26.07
N PRO A 66 -1.42 13.48 27.27
CA PRO A 66 -2.27 12.66 28.16
C PRO A 66 -3.68 12.36 27.61
N GLY A 67 -3.98 12.71 26.35
CA GLY A 67 -5.24 12.43 25.65
C GLY A 67 -5.18 11.28 24.63
N GLU A 68 -4.00 10.66 24.42
CA GLU A 68 -3.91 9.46 23.60
C GLU A 68 -4.38 8.25 24.42
N GLY A 69 -5.25 7.44 23.83
CA GLY A 69 -5.89 6.34 24.53
C GLY A 69 -4.98 5.12 24.68
N ALA A 70 -5.59 3.98 24.99
CA ALA A 70 -4.84 2.76 25.27
C ALA A 70 -3.96 2.34 24.09
N SER A 71 -2.78 1.83 24.40
CA SER A 71 -1.92 1.17 23.41
C SER A 71 -2.62 -0.08 22.88
N ILE A 72 -2.55 -0.28 21.55
CA ILE A 72 -3.20 -1.37 20.85
C ILE A 72 -2.25 -2.00 19.83
N SER A 73 -2.51 -3.26 19.47
CA SER A 73 -1.79 -3.93 18.39
C SER A 73 -2.34 -3.53 17.02
N PHE A 74 -1.51 -3.66 15.97
CA PHE A 74 -1.96 -3.41 14.60
C PHE A 74 -3.13 -4.34 14.24
N GLY A 75 -4.18 -3.76 13.66
CA GLY A 75 -5.39 -4.51 13.28
C GLY A 75 -6.29 -4.89 14.46
N ALA A 76 -6.15 -4.23 15.61
CA ALA A 76 -7.10 -4.37 16.70
C ALA A 76 -8.54 -4.12 16.20
N PRO A 77 -9.51 -4.97 16.59
CA PRO A 77 -10.88 -4.86 16.10
C PRO A 77 -11.59 -3.64 16.69
N SER A 78 -12.70 -3.27 16.05
CA SER A 78 -13.63 -2.22 16.53
C SER A 78 -13.03 -0.82 16.66
N GLN A 79 -11.93 -0.54 15.95
CA GLN A 79 -11.33 0.79 15.90
C GLN A 79 -11.86 1.56 14.69
N SER A 80 -12.32 2.79 14.92
CA SER A 80 -12.66 3.74 13.85
C SER A 80 -11.56 4.77 13.62
N GLU A 81 -10.85 5.15 14.68
CA GLU A 81 -9.79 6.14 14.67
C GLU A 81 -8.64 5.72 15.58
N ILE A 82 -7.43 5.72 15.00
CA ILE A 82 -6.20 5.39 15.71
C ILE A 82 -5.13 6.41 15.36
N CYS A 83 -4.15 6.57 16.24
CA CYS A 83 -2.91 7.25 15.90
C CYS A 83 -1.71 6.33 16.10
N TRP A 84 -0.60 6.66 15.46
CA TRP A 84 0.66 5.94 15.66
C TRP A 84 1.80 6.89 16.04
N THR A 85 2.75 6.36 16.79
CA THR A 85 4.04 6.99 17.08
C THR A 85 5.17 6.08 16.60
N SER A 86 6.35 6.67 16.44
CA SER A 86 7.61 5.96 16.21
C SER A 86 8.73 6.83 16.78
N GLU A 87 9.91 6.26 16.97
CA GLU A 87 11.16 7.03 17.11
C GLU A 87 11.45 7.68 15.74
N ILE A 88 10.80 8.81 15.47
CA ILE A 88 10.69 9.42 14.14
C ILE A 88 11.95 10.22 13.80
N SER A 89 12.47 10.01 12.59
CA SER A 89 13.30 10.98 11.87
C SER A 89 12.42 11.87 11.01
N ASP A 90 12.83 13.12 10.73
CA ASP A 90 12.04 14.07 9.93
C ASP A 90 11.59 13.50 8.57
N SER A 91 12.38 12.60 7.98
CA SER A 91 12.06 11.93 6.71
C SER A 91 10.81 11.04 6.78
N ILE A 92 10.50 10.43 7.92
CA ILE A 92 9.27 9.66 8.13
C ILE A 92 8.06 10.61 8.19
N ARG A 93 8.25 11.79 8.81
CA ARG A 93 7.19 12.79 8.97
C ARG A 93 6.73 13.33 7.62
N ASP A 94 7.65 13.58 6.70
CA ASP A 94 7.34 14.02 5.33
C ASP A 94 6.53 13.00 4.53
N LYS A 95 6.53 11.73 4.95
CA LYS A 95 5.82 10.62 4.28
C LYS A 95 4.61 10.14 5.07
N GLU A 96 4.17 10.90 6.09
CA GLU A 96 3.03 10.57 6.93
C GLU A 96 1.80 10.15 6.10
N VAL A 97 1.46 10.89 5.05
CA VAL A 97 0.26 10.61 4.23
C VAL A 97 0.32 9.21 3.60
N LEU A 98 1.49 8.78 3.11
CA LEU A 98 1.67 7.45 2.51
C LEU A 98 1.56 6.35 3.58
N ILE A 99 2.18 6.58 4.74
CA ILE A 99 2.16 5.65 5.88
C ILE A 99 0.72 5.48 6.39
N ASN A 100 0.00 6.59 6.64
CA ASN A 100 -1.39 6.59 7.07
C ASN A 100 -2.28 5.86 6.07
N ASN A 101 -2.08 6.08 4.77
CA ASN A 101 -2.85 5.41 3.73
C ASN A 101 -2.62 3.89 3.75
N LEU A 102 -1.37 3.43 3.81
CA LEU A 102 -1.01 2.01 3.92
C LEU A 102 -1.65 1.37 5.16
N LEU A 103 -1.44 1.98 6.33
CA LEU A 103 -1.92 1.45 7.60
C LEU A 103 -3.46 1.38 7.62
N SER A 104 -4.12 2.42 7.11
CA SER A 104 -5.58 2.48 7.01
C SER A 104 -6.16 1.40 6.07
N LEU A 105 -5.55 1.18 4.90
CA LEU A 105 -5.96 0.11 3.98
C LEU A 105 -5.72 -1.28 4.57
N SER A 106 -4.63 -1.43 5.32
CA SER A 106 -4.18 -2.70 5.86
C SER A 106 -4.83 -3.05 7.20
N TRP A 107 -5.49 -2.10 7.88
CA TRP A 107 -5.95 -2.28 9.25
C TRP A 107 -6.93 -3.46 9.40
N SER A 108 -7.89 -3.55 8.47
CA SER A 108 -8.86 -4.65 8.45
C SER A 108 -8.36 -5.90 7.71
N ASN A 109 -7.24 -5.79 7.00
CA ASN A 109 -6.64 -6.87 6.22
C ASN A 109 -5.24 -7.20 6.73
N VAL A 110 -5.21 -7.65 7.97
CA VAL A 110 -3.96 -7.96 8.70
C VAL A 110 -3.20 -9.12 8.05
N GLN A 111 -3.87 -9.94 7.24
CA GLN A 111 -3.29 -11.19 6.72
C GLN A 111 -2.26 -10.98 5.61
N SER A 112 -2.44 -10.01 4.71
CA SER A 112 -1.44 -9.76 3.68
C SER A 112 -1.47 -8.36 3.07
N TRP A 113 -0.29 -7.73 2.99
CA TRP A 113 -0.14 -6.47 2.28
C TRP A 113 -0.19 -6.56 0.76
N ALA A 114 0.04 -7.74 0.16
CA ALA A 114 -0.08 -7.93 -1.28
C ALA A 114 -1.48 -7.55 -1.81
N SER A 115 -2.50 -7.70 -0.96
CA SER A 115 -3.89 -7.40 -1.30
C SER A 115 -4.30 -5.92 -1.12
N THR A 116 -3.41 -5.07 -0.61
CA THR A 116 -3.72 -3.65 -0.32
C THR A 116 -3.84 -2.78 -1.58
N ASN A 117 -3.48 -3.32 -2.75
CA ASN A 117 -3.58 -2.68 -4.07
C ASN A 117 -3.09 -1.22 -4.07
N ILE A 118 -2.02 -0.95 -3.33
CA ILE A 118 -1.36 0.35 -3.35
C ILE A 118 -0.57 0.41 -4.65
N VAL A 119 -1.12 1.16 -5.61
CA VAL A 119 -0.62 1.26 -6.98
C VAL A 119 0.89 1.51 -6.97
N SER A 120 1.64 0.72 -7.75
CA SER A 120 3.10 0.80 -7.99
C SER A 120 4.04 0.29 -6.90
N GLN A 121 3.54 -0.25 -5.79
CA GLN A 121 4.39 -0.82 -4.73
C GLN A 121 4.42 -2.35 -4.80
N GLN A 122 5.63 -2.92 -4.88
CA GLN A 122 5.82 -4.37 -4.76
C GLN A 122 5.94 -4.72 -3.29
N SER A 123 5.06 -5.61 -2.80
CA SER A 123 5.25 -6.24 -1.50
C SER A 123 6.15 -7.47 -1.62
N TYR A 124 6.84 -7.81 -0.54
CA TYR A 124 7.71 -8.98 -0.44
C TYR A 124 7.35 -9.78 0.80
N CYS A 125 7.66 -11.07 0.76
CA CYS A 125 7.56 -11.97 1.89
C CYS A 125 8.91 -12.65 2.15
N LYS A 126 9.20 -12.91 3.42
CA LYS A 126 10.34 -13.68 3.88
C LYS A 126 9.84 -14.69 4.91
N ASP A 127 10.13 -15.96 4.71
CA ASP A 127 9.79 -17.00 5.69
C ASP A 127 10.60 -16.77 6.98
N THR A 128 10.07 -17.23 8.11
CA THR A 128 10.82 -17.27 9.38
C THR A 128 11.18 -18.70 9.80
N SER A 129 10.70 -19.70 9.05
CA SER A 129 10.86 -21.12 9.38
C SER A 129 12.10 -21.79 8.75
N SER A 130 12.74 -21.16 7.76
CA SER A 130 13.99 -21.67 7.17
C SER A 130 15.23 -21.00 7.76
N GLU A 131 16.36 -21.71 7.79
CA GLU A 131 17.64 -21.19 8.28
C GLU A 131 18.18 -20.03 7.42
N ASP A 132 17.95 -20.07 6.10
CA ASP A 132 18.31 -19.01 5.15
C ASP A 132 17.06 -18.58 4.34
N PRO A 133 16.17 -17.78 4.92
CA PRO A 133 14.94 -17.39 4.25
C PRO A 133 15.21 -16.38 3.15
N GLU A 134 14.92 -16.78 1.92
CA GLU A 134 14.95 -15.89 0.76
C GLU A 134 13.77 -14.91 0.81
N LEU A 135 14.00 -13.71 0.27
CA LEU A 135 12.95 -12.72 0.05
C LEU A 135 12.31 -12.97 -1.32
N TRP A 136 10.98 -13.04 -1.41
CA TRP A 136 10.29 -13.15 -2.70
C TRP A 136 9.19 -12.10 -2.86
N PRO A 137 8.90 -11.67 -4.11
CA PRO A 137 7.75 -10.81 -4.39
C PRO A 137 6.45 -11.50 -3.95
N ASN A 138 5.66 -10.81 -3.14
CA ASN A 138 4.34 -11.26 -2.70
C ASN A 138 3.26 -10.55 -3.53
N ASN A 139 2.52 -11.31 -4.33
CA ASN A 139 1.50 -10.80 -5.25
C ASN A 139 0.09 -11.18 -4.80
N THR A 140 -0.90 -10.44 -5.29
CA THR A 140 -2.32 -10.75 -5.02
C THR A 140 -2.67 -12.15 -5.49
N GLY A 141 -3.07 -13.01 -4.55
CA GLY A 141 -3.45 -14.40 -4.84
C GLY A 141 -2.35 -15.43 -4.54
N ASP A 142 -1.14 -14.99 -4.18
CA ASP A 142 -0.10 -15.88 -3.68
C ASP A 142 -0.49 -16.46 -2.30
N ARG A 143 0.22 -17.52 -1.88
CA ARG A 143 0.07 -18.09 -0.53
C ARG A 143 0.27 -16.98 0.50
N LYS A 144 -0.50 -17.03 1.59
CA LYS A 144 -0.34 -16.11 2.73
C LYS A 144 1.12 -16.10 3.18
N CYS A 145 1.65 -14.91 3.44
CA CYS A 145 2.97 -14.77 4.01
C CYS A 145 2.91 -15.17 5.49
N ASP A 146 3.43 -16.36 5.82
CA ASP A 146 3.45 -16.87 7.20
C ASP A 146 4.64 -16.33 8.02
N GLY A 147 5.49 -15.48 7.41
CA GLY A 147 6.66 -14.85 8.03
C GLY A 147 6.57 -13.33 8.12
N VAL A 148 7.58 -12.65 7.56
CA VAL A 148 7.66 -11.18 7.55
C VAL A 148 7.23 -10.64 6.20
N GLU A 149 6.28 -9.72 6.20
CA GLU A 149 5.89 -8.96 5.00
C GLU A 149 6.62 -7.62 4.95
N TYR A 150 7.01 -7.21 3.76
CA TYR A 150 7.64 -5.93 3.49
C TYR A 150 6.89 -5.20 2.38
N ILE A 151 6.83 -3.88 2.48
CA ILE A 151 6.35 -3.03 1.38
C ILE A 151 7.19 -1.75 1.34
N GLY A 152 7.71 -1.43 0.16
CA GLY A 152 8.36 -0.15 -0.09
C GLY A 152 7.31 0.92 -0.35
N LEU A 153 7.39 2.06 0.34
CA LEU A 153 6.47 3.18 0.14
C LEU A 153 6.82 4.01 -1.11
N GLU A 154 7.99 3.79 -1.66
CA GLU A 154 8.54 4.50 -2.81
C GLU A 154 9.01 3.50 -3.86
N ASP A 155 9.13 3.98 -5.10
CA ASP A 155 9.54 3.15 -6.23
C ASP A 155 11.06 2.98 -6.30
N THR A 156 11.67 2.63 -5.18
CA THR A 156 13.12 2.43 -5.05
C THR A 156 13.45 1.55 -3.85
N LYS A 157 14.49 0.73 -3.99
CA LYS A 157 15.04 -0.11 -2.89
C LYS A 157 15.67 0.70 -1.76
N GLU A 158 16.04 1.95 -2.01
CA GLU A 158 16.66 2.87 -1.04
C GLU A 158 15.64 3.73 -0.28
N GLY A 159 14.37 3.66 -0.67
CA GLY A 159 13.31 4.49 -0.09
C GLY A 159 12.84 4.00 1.27
N ILE A 160 11.69 4.53 1.70
CA ILE A 160 11.06 4.12 2.95
C ILE A 160 10.44 2.73 2.81
N TRP A 161 10.70 1.86 3.79
CA TRP A 161 10.13 0.53 3.89
C TRP A 161 9.32 0.37 5.16
N VAL A 162 8.25 -0.40 5.06
CA VAL A 162 7.48 -0.88 6.21
C VAL A 162 7.59 -2.39 6.24
N LYS A 163 7.81 -2.97 7.42
CA LYS A 163 7.76 -4.42 7.65
C LYS A 163 6.68 -4.76 8.67
N LYS A 164 6.04 -5.92 8.52
CA LYS A 164 5.03 -6.43 9.45
C LYS A 164 5.33 -7.87 9.80
N VAL A 165 5.34 -8.13 11.10
CA VAL A 165 5.43 -9.47 11.69
C VAL A 165 4.17 -9.66 12.51
N ARG A 166 3.22 -10.45 12.00
CA ARG A 166 1.90 -10.63 12.63
C ARG A 166 1.18 -9.27 12.85
N THR A 167 1.12 -8.80 14.09
CA THR A 167 0.46 -7.56 14.53
C THR A 167 1.46 -6.47 14.92
N GLU A 168 2.75 -6.71 14.71
CA GLU A 168 3.82 -5.73 14.93
C GLU A 168 4.20 -5.12 13.59
N VAL A 169 4.35 -3.80 13.57
CA VAL A 169 4.71 -3.05 12.37
C VAL A 169 5.93 -2.20 12.70
N SER A 170 6.91 -2.23 11.81
CA SER A 170 8.10 -1.39 11.91
C SER A 170 8.32 -0.64 10.61
N ILE A 171 8.94 0.52 10.71
CA ILE A 171 9.28 1.40 9.59
C ILE A 171 10.79 1.61 9.54
N CYS A 172 11.32 1.76 8.34
CA CYS A 172 12.70 2.15 8.11
C CYS A 172 12.73 3.22 7.01
N ALA A 173 13.42 4.33 7.29
CA ALA A 173 13.43 5.49 6.41
C ALA A 173 14.58 5.47 5.38
N SER A 174 15.68 4.82 5.72
CA SER A 174 16.88 4.74 4.91
C SER A 174 17.75 3.56 5.34
N GLN A 175 18.60 3.07 4.44
CA GLN A 175 19.55 1.98 4.72
C GLN A 175 18.85 0.75 5.37
N CYS A 176 17.67 0.41 4.86
CA CYS A 176 16.85 -0.70 5.38
C CYS A 176 17.43 -2.08 5.04
N TRP A 177 18.26 -2.11 4.00
CA TRP A 177 18.77 -3.32 3.38
C TRP A 177 20.29 -3.27 3.26
N GLU A 178 20.94 -4.36 3.66
CA GLU A 178 22.34 -4.62 3.37
C GLU A 178 22.43 -5.24 1.98
N LEU A 179 22.82 -4.42 1.00
CA LEU A 179 23.04 -4.86 -0.37
C LEU A 179 24.55 -5.00 -0.59
N SER A 180 25.04 -6.21 -0.84
CA SER A 180 26.46 -6.39 -1.19
C SER A 180 26.81 -5.60 -2.46
N ASP A 181 27.81 -4.72 -2.36
CA ASP A 181 28.24 -3.81 -3.44
C ASP A 181 28.56 -4.55 -4.75
N SER A 182 29.06 -5.78 -4.67
CA SER A 182 29.43 -6.62 -5.82
C SER A 182 28.23 -7.15 -6.63
N LYS A 183 27.00 -6.97 -6.15
CA LYS A 183 25.76 -7.46 -6.78
C LYS A 183 24.70 -6.37 -6.92
N THR A 184 25.10 -5.09 -6.85
CA THR A 184 24.19 -3.95 -7.01
C THR A 184 23.66 -3.88 -8.44
N SER A 185 22.55 -4.59 -8.67
CA SER A 185 21.75 -4.44 -9.88
C SER A 185 21.09 -3.06 -9.91
N ASN A 186 21.05 -2.41 -11.08
CA ASN A 186 20.24 -1.21 -11.35
C ASN A 186 18.71 -1.48 -11.24
N SER A 187 18.32 -2.67 -10.80
CA SER A 187 16.95 -3.02 -10.48
C SER A 187 16.40 -2.14 -9.34
N ARG A 188 15.20 -1.62 -9.56
CA ARG A 188 14.33 -1.00 -8.54
C ARG A 188 13.82 -2.01 -7.50
N TYR A 189 13.83 -3.30 -7.84
CA TYR A 189 13.35 -4.38 -6.99
C TYR A 189 14.44 -4.92 -6.06
N LEU A 190 14.03 -5.39 -4.88
CA LEU A 190 14.94 -6.05 -3.95
C LEU A 190 15.38 -7.40 -4.50
N PRO A 191 16.68 -7.72 -4.43
CA PRO A 191 17.15 -9.06 -4.73
C PRO A 191 16.69 -10.03 -3.64
N GLN A 192 16.55 -11.31 -4.01
CA GLN A 192 16.10 -12.36 -3.07
C GLN A 192 17.03 -12.55 -1.86
N TRP A 193 18.30 -12.18 -2.01
CA TRP A 193 19.33 -12.26 -0.98
C TRP A 193 19.46 -10.99 -0.13
N ALA A 194 18.58 -9.99 -0.30
CA ALA A 194 18.62 -8.77 0.51
C ALA A 194 18.47 -9.09 2.00
N LYS A 195 19.38 -8.56 2.82
CA LYS A 195 19.36 -8.71 4.27
C LYS A 195 18.91 -7.42 4.92
N GLU A 196 18.23 -7.53 6.05
CA GLU A 196 17.78 -6.36 6.81
C GLU A 196 18.97 -5.73 7.53
N SER A 197 19.03 -4.40 7.55
CA SER A 197 19.86 -3.68 8.53
C SER A 197 19.05 -3.53 9.81
N GLU A 198 19.21 -4.46 10.76
CA GLU A 198 18.32 -4.60 11.93
C GLU A 198 18.16 -3.30 12.75
N GLU A 199 19.24 -2.52 12.89
CA GLU A 199 19.23 -1.28 13.68
C GLU A 199 18.43 -0.12 13.03
N SER A 200 18.21 -0.19 11.71
CA SER A 200 17.51 0.82 10.92
C SER A 200 15.99 0.76 11.09
N TRP A 201 15.46 -0.34 11.61
CA TRP A 201 14.02 -0.55 11.77
C TRP A 201 13.52 -0.02 13.11
N LYS A 202 12.51 0.85 13.07
CA LYS A 202 11.86 1.43 14.25
C LYS A 202 10.43 0.92 14.36
N GLN A 203 10.07 0.42 15.53
CA GLN A 203 8.73 -0.12 15.77
C GLN A 203 7.71 1.01 15.82
N LEU A 204 6.58 0.83 15.14
CA LEU A 204 5.41 1.68 15.27
C LEU A 204 4.61 1.26 16.50
N GLN A 205 4.20 2.24 17.30
CA GLN A 205 3.26 2.03 18.40
C GLN A 205 1.92 2.63 18.02
N PHE A 206 0.82 1.92 18.30
CA PHE A 206 -0.53 2.35 17.96
C PHE A 206 -1.34 2.66 19.22
N HIS A 207 -2.17 3.69 19.13
CA HIS A 207 -3.00 4.18 20.23
C HIS A 207 -4.42 4.45 19.72
N THR A 208 -5.43 4.14 20.53
CA THR A 208 -6.80 4.58 20.25
C THR A 208 -6.89 6.10 20.40
N LYS A 209 -7.61 6.81 19.53
CA LYS A 209 -7.96 8.22 19.84
C LYS A 209 -9.08 8.24 20.87
N GLN A 210 -8.89 8.96 21.98
CA GLN A 210 -10.01 9.22 22.89
C GLN A 210 -10.93 10.26 22.25
N ASN A 211 -12.19 9.90 22.05
CA ASN A 211 -13.24 10.88 21.82
C ASN A 211 -13.47 11.63 23.14
N ILE A 212 -12.74 12.73 23.35
CA ILE A 212 -13.10 13.69 24.38
C ILE A 212 -14.41 14.32 23.92
N SER A 213 -15.53 13.74 24.37
CA SER A 213 -16.82 14.39 24.22
C SER A 213 -16.73 15.71 24.98
N PRO A 214 -16.99 16.87 24.35
CA PRO A 214 -17.02 18.12 25.08
C PRO A 214 -18.09 17.98 26.17
N LEU A 215 -17.68 18.16 27.42
CA LEU A 215 -18.60 18.29 28.55
C LEU A 215 -19.50 19.50 28.27
N ASN A 216 -20.77 19.25 28.00
CA ASN A 216 -21.82 20.28 27.97
C ASN A 216 -22.16 20.76 29.37
#